data_AF-A0A536HID3-F1
#
_entry.id   AF-A0A536HID3-F1
#
_cell.length_a   1.000
_cell.length_b   1.000
_cell.length_c   1.000
_cell.angle_alpha   90.00
_cell.angle_beta   90.00
_cell.angle_gamma   90.00
#
_symmetry.space_group_name_H-M   'P 1'
#
loop_
_entity.id
_entity.type
_entity.pdbx_description
1 polymer ?
#
loop_
_entity_poly.entity_id
_entity_poly.type
_entity_poly.pdbx_seq_one_letter_code
_entity_poly.pdbx_strand_id
1 'polypeptide(L)'
;MSNYRPVGAADLDHDRESYDGRVLETFVDIAGRLMSIPVQHKKRLAVLRWLVEDFQPGRLYPEEEVNRIISRRHPDFAALRRYLVDDELMQRRRGVYWRTGSVANVGFDPPAWPDQ
;
A
#
# COMPACT_ATOMS: atom_id res chain seq x y z
N MET A 1 -31.29 9.83 -28.98
CA MET A 1 -30.55 10.74 -28.08
C MET A 1 -29.87 9.87 -27.04
N SER A 2 -28.54 9.82 -27.05
CA SER A 2 -27.73 8.87 -26.28
C SER A 2 -27.71 9.25 -24.79
N ASN A 3 -28.18 8.35 -23.93
CA ASN A 3 -28.09 8.51 -22.48
C ASN A 3 -26.66 8.21 -22.03
N TYR A 4 -25.87 9.27 -21.79
CA TYR A 4 -24.60 9.14 -21.09
C TYR A 4 -24.89 8.95 -19.60
N ARG A 5 -24.90 7.70 -19.15
CA ARG A 5 -24.95 7.36 -17.72
C ARG A 5 -23.54 7.62 -17.16
N PRO A 6 -23.35 8.53 -16.20
CA PRO A 6 -22.04 8.68 -15.57
C PRO A 6 -21.72 7.36 -14.85
N VAL A 7 -20.67 6.67 -15.28
CA VAL A 7 -20.08 5.57 -14.51
C VAL A 7 -19.58 6.19 -13.21
N GLY A 8 -20.31 5.97 -12.13
CA GLY A 8 -20.02 6.55 -10.82
C GLY A 8 -18.72 5.97 -10.26
N ALA A 9 -17.95 6.78 -9.52
CA ALA A 9 -16.70 6.35 -8.89
C ALA A 9 -16.83 5.05 -8.06
N ALA A 10 -18.02 4.76 -7.53
CA ALA A 10 -18.32 3.51 -6.81
C ALA A 10 -18.28 2.25 -7.70
N ASP A 11 -18.63 2.36 -8.98
CA ASP A 11 -18.63 1.24 -9.94
C ASP A 11 -17.18 0.85 -10.31
N LEU A 12 -16.31 1.86 -10.46
CA LEU A 12 -14.87 1.67 -10.71
C LEU A 12 -14.12 1.13 -9.49
N ASP A 13 -14.54 1.52 -8.29
CA ASP A 13 -13.92 1.02 -7.05
C ASP A 13 -14.26 -0.46 -6.83
N HIS A 14 -15.52 -0.85 -7.07
CA HIS A 14 -15.94 -2.25 -6.98
C HIS A 14 -15.24 -3.17 -7.99
N ASP A 15 -15.09 -2.74 -9.26
CA ASP A 15 -14.33 -3.49 -10.27
C ASP A 15 -12.85 -3.66 -9.85
N ARG A 16 -12.27 -2.62 -9.24
CA ARG A 16 -10.90 -2.68 -8.70
C ARG A 16 -10.78 -3.63 -7.53
N GLU A 17 -11.67 -3.57 -6.55
CA GLU A 17 -11.68 -4.48 -5.40
C GLU A 17 -11.82 -5.95 -5.86
N SER A 18 -12.68 -6.20 -6.86
CA SER A 18 -12.84 -7.53 -7.45
C SER A 18 -11.58 -8.01 -8.18
N TYR A 19 -10.91 -7.12 -8.92
CA TYR A 19 -9.63 -7.43 -9.56
C TYR A 19 -8.54 -7.71 -8.53
N ASP A 20 -8.42 -6.88 -7.50
CA ASP A 20 -7.40 -7.00 -6.46
C ASP A 20 -7.58 -8.31 -5.69
N GLY A 21 -8.80 -8.67 -5.32
CA GLY A 21 -9.10 -9.94 -4.67
C GLY A 21 -8.57 -11.14 -5.47
N ARG A 22 -8.86 -11.20 -6.78
CA ARG A 22 -8.37 -12.28 -7.65
C ARG A 22 -6.85 -12.33 -7.74
N VAL A 23 -6.19 -11.17 -7.73
CA VAL A 23 -4.72 -11.12 -7.70
C VAL A 23 -4.22 -11.66 -6.36
N LEU A 24 -4.79 -11.23 -5.24
CA LEU A 24 -4.38 -11.68 -3.92
C LEU A 24 -4.56 -13.20 -3.76
N GLU A 25 -5.66 -13.79 -4.25
CA GLU A 25 -5.86 -15.25 -4.26
C GLU A 25 -4.76 -16.01 -5.01
N THR A 26 -4.10 -15.38 -5.98
CA THR A 26 -3.01 -15.99 -6.76
C THR A 26 -1.65 -15.85 -6.09
N PHE A 27 -1.40 -14.73 -5.39
CA PHE A 27 -0.06 -14.39 -4.88
C PHE A 27 0.08 -14.49 -3.37
N VAL A 28 -1.02 -14.53 -2.61
CA VAL A 28 -1.03 -14.58 -1.15
C VAL A 28 -1.56 -15.93 -0.70
N ASP A 29 -0.84 -16.57 0.22
CA ASP A 29 -1.24 -17.86 0.78
C ASP A 29 -2.30 -17.71 1.88
N ILE A 30 -2.91 -18.82 2.31
CA ILE A 30 -3.91 -18.84 3.38
C ILE A 30 -3.38 -18.33 4.73
N ALA A 31 -2.08 -18.44 4.99
CA ALA A 31 -1.42 -17.85 6.16
C ALA A 31 -1.11 -16.35 5.99
N GLY A 32 -1.51 -15.74 4.88
CA GLY A 32 -1.33 -14.32 4.62
C GLY A 32 0.10 -13.92 4.26
N ARG A 33 0.89 -14.84 3.69
CA ARG A 33 2.23 -14.52 3.18
C ARG A 33 2.20 -14.35 1.68
N LEU A 34 2.95 -13.36 1.20
CA LEU A 34 3.17 -13.19 -0.22
C LEU A 34 4.11 -14.30 -0.70
N MET A 35 3.70 -15.05 -1.72
CA MET A 35 4.49 -16.14 -2.28
C MET A 35 5.51 -15.63 -3.30
N SER A 36 5.18 -14.57 -4.04
CA SER A 36 6.06 -13.96 -5.03
C SER A 36 5.62 -12.53 -5.35
N ILE A 37 6.57 -11.65 -5.66
CA ILE A 37 6.27 -10.28 -6.09
C ILE A 37 5.89 -10.27 -7.58
N PRO A 38 4.69 -9.79 -7.95
CA PRO A 38 4.29 -9.73 -9.36
C PRO A 38 5.19 -8.79 -10.18
N VAL A 39 5.58 -9.25 -11.37
CA VAL A 39 6.37 -8.44 -12.33
C VAL A 39 5.50 -7.35 -12.96
N GLN A 40 4.25 -7.68 -13.29
CA GLN A 40 3.29 -6.74 -13.88
C GLN A 40 2.87 -5.69 -12.86
N HIS A 41 3.04 -4.41 -13.23
CA HIS A 41 2.76 -3.26 -12.35
C HIS A 41 1.33 -3.29 -11.78
N LYS A 42 0.31 -3.51 -12.61
CA LYS A 42 -1.10 -3.56 -12.16
C LYS A 42 -1.36 -4.62 -11.07
N LYS A 43 -0.76 -5.81 -11.20
CA LYS A 43 -0.87 -6.88 -10.19
C LYS A 43 -0.07 -6.56 -8.94
N ARG A 44 1.14 -6.01 -9.13
CA ARG A 44 1.98 -5.57 -8.01
C ARG A 44 1.24 -4.52 -7.18
N LEU A 45 0.59 -3.56 -7.83
CA LEU A 45 -0.15 -2.51 -7.15
C LEU A 45 -1.30 -3.07 -6.28
N ALA A 46 -2.02 -4.09 -6.73
CA ALA A 46 -3.01 -4.79 -5.93
C ALA A 46 -2.39 -5.41 -4.65
N VAL A 47 -1.25 -6.09 -4.80
CA VAL A 47 -0.49 -6.64 -3.66
C VAL A 47 0.00 -5.54 -2.72
N LEU A 48 0.49 -4.41 -3.24
CA LEU A 48 0.97 -3.31 -2.43
C LEU A 48 -0.17 -2.61 -1.66
N ARG A 49 -1.36 -2.49 -2.26
CA ARG A 49 -2.54 -1.97 -1.58
C ARG A 49 -2.94 -2.84 -0.38
N TRP A 50 -2.94 -4.15 -0.55
CA TRP A 50 -3.16 -5.07 0.56
C TRP A 50 -2.05 -4.98 1.62
N LEU A 51 -0.78 -4.92 1.19
CA LEU A 51 0.35 -4.85 2.11
C LEU A 51 0.37 -3.54 2.92
N VAL A 52 -0.06 -2.42 2.34
CA VAL A 52 -0.07 -1.14 3.05
C VAL A 52 -1.13 -1.09 4.15
N GLU A 53 -2.10 -2.01 4.15
CA GLU A 53 -3.11 -2.12 5.22
C GLU A 53 -2.52 -2.57 6.56
N ASP A 54 -1.36 -3.24 6.56
CA ASP A 54 -0.60 -3.53 7.79
C ASP A 54 -0.09 -2.25 8.49
N PHE A 55 -0.10 -1.11 7.80
CA PHE A 55 0.31 0.18 8.34
C PHE A 55 -0.90 1.05 8.68
N GLN A 56 -0.96 1.47 9.94
CA GLN A 56 -1.93 2.43 10.42
C GLN A 56 -1.67 3.82 9.80
N PRO A 57 -2.70 4.49 9.28
CA PRO A 57 -2.58 5.86 8.81
C PRO A 57 -2.27 6.83 9.95
N GLY A 58 -1.49 7.88 9.65
CA GLY A 58 -1.09 8.89 10.62
C GLY A 58 -0.02 8.44 11.63
N ARG A 59 0.44 7.19 11.58
CA ARG A 59 1.55 6.68 12.40
C ARG A 59 2.87 6.76 11.65
N LEU A 60 3.91 7.18 12.37
CA LEU A 60 5.30 7.13 11.91
C LEU A 60 5.93 5.79 12.28
N TYR A 61 6.67 5.21 11.33
CA TYR A 61 7.35 3.93 11.48
C TYR A 61 8.83 4.12 11.18
N PRO A 62 9.75 3.84 12.11
CA PRO A 62 11.16 3.75 11.76
C PRO A 62 11.39 2.60 10.77
N GLU A 63 12.43 2.71 9.94
CA GLU A 63 12.77 1.71 8.92
C GLU A 63 12.84 0.29 9.50
N GLU A 64 13.40 0.12 10.69
CA GLU A 64 13.49 -1.17 11.37
C GLU A 64 12.12 -1.78 11.71
N GLU A 65 11.13 -0.95 12.03
CA GLU A 65 9.76 -1.40 12.28
C GLU A 65 9.06 -1.75 10.97
N VAL A 66 9.24 -0.94 9.92
CA VAL A 66 8.75 -1.26 8.57
C VAL A 66 9.30 -2.59 8.08
N ASN A 67 10.60 -2.79 8.20
CA ASN A 67 11.27 -4.03 7.81
C ASN A 67 10.67 -5.22 8.57
N ARG A 68 10.48 -5.09 9.89
CA ARG A 68 9.84 -6.12 10.71
C ARG A 68 8.41 -6.43 10.26
N ILE A 69 7.59 -5.41 10.02
CA ILE A 69 6.20 -5.58 9.57
C ILE A 69 6.15 -6.32 8.24
N ILE A 70 6.91 -5.86 7.24
CA ILE A 70 6.90 -6.44 5.89
C ILE A 70 7.53 -7.85 5.90
N SER A 71 8.55 -8.09 6.73
CA SER A 71 9.23 -9.40 6.81
C SER A 71 8.29 -10.53 7.23
N ARG A 72 7.19 -10.23 7.95
CA ARG A 72 6.15 -11.21 8.27
C ARG A 72 5.38 -11.68 7.03
N ARG A 73 5.32 -10.84 5.99
CA ARG A 73 4.61 -11.09 4.74
C ARG A 73 5.53 -11.65 3.66
N HIS A 74 6.77 -11.18 3.55
CA HIS A 74 7.73 -11.63 2.53
C HIS A 74 9.20 -11.35 2.95
N PRO A 75 10.16 -12.24 2.66
CA PRO A 75 11.58 -12.02 2.96
C PRO A 75 12.20 -10.83 2.21
N ASP A 76 11.80 -10.56 0.96
CA ASP A 76 12.21 -9.36 0.20
C ASP A 76 11.51 -8.05 0.66
N PHE A 77 11.58 -7.76 1.96
CA PHE A 77 11.00 -6.55 2.54
C PHE A 77 11.59 -5.27 1.95
N ALA A 78 12.86 -5.29 1.53
CA ALA A 78 13.53 -4.15 0.91
C ALA A 78 12.90 -3.76 -0.43
N ALA A 79 12.54 -4.75 -1.26
CA ALA A 79 11.90 -4.53 -2.55
C ALA A 79 10.47 -3.97 -2.35
N LEU A 80 9.69 -4.60 -1.46
CA LEU A 80 8.33 -4.15 -1.15
C LEU A 80 8.31 -2.74 -0.56
N ARG A 81 9.22 -2.43 0.37
CA ARG A 81 9.37 -1.06 0.91
C ARG A 81 9.67 -0.05 -0.18
N ARG A 82 10.52 -0.39 -1.16
CA ARG A 82 10.81 0.49 -2.30
C ARG A 82 9.56 0.70 -3.15
N TYR A 83 8.83 -0.36 -3.47
CA TYR A 83 7.62 -0.27 -4.28
C TYR A 83 6.48 0.49 -3.58
N LEU A 84 6.32 0.34 -2.27
CA LEU A 84 5.33 1.11 -1.49
C LEU A 84 5.58 2.63 -1.59
N VAL A 85 6.85 3.03 -1.68
CA VAL A 85 7.21 4.45 -1.86
C VAL A 85 7.10 4.89 -3.32
N ASP A 86 7.50 4.03 -4.26
CA ASP A 86 7.45 4.29 -5.71
C ASP A 86 6.00 4.49 -6.22
N ASP A 87 5.05 3.69 -5.70
CA ASP A 87 3.62 3.80 -5.98
C ASP A 87 2.88 4.77 -5.02
N GLU A 88 3.60 5.62 -4.29
CA GLU A 88 3.08 6.69 -3.42
C GLU A 88 2.15 6.25 -2.27
N LEU A 89 2.05 4.94 -2.00
CA LEU A 89 1.27 4.37 -0.91
C LEU A 89 1.89 4.63 0.46
N MET A 90 3.21 4.81 0.50
CA MET A 90 3.95 5.29 1.66
C MET A 90 4.90 6.41 1.26
N GLN A 91 5.26 7.25 2.22
CA GLN A 91 6.34 8.21 2.07
C GLN A 91 7.45 7.91 3.08
N ARG A 92 8.67 8.40 2.78
CA ARG A 92 9.83 8.26 3.66
C ARG A 92 10.57 9.58 3.84
N ARG A 93 11.10 9.82 5.04
CA ARG A 93 11.99 10.94 5.35
C ARG A 93 12.90 10.57 6.51
N ARG A 94 14.22 10.75 6.34
CA ARG A 94 15.24 10.47 7.37
C ARG A 94 15.13 9.06 8.01
N GLY A 95 14.81 8.03 7.21
CA GLY A 95 14.64 6.66 7.71
C GLY A 95 13.33 6.38 8.44
N VAL A 96 12.40 7.34 8.45
CA VAL A 96 11.04 7.19 8.98
C VAL A 96 10.06 7.13 7.82
N TYR A 97 9.05 6.27 7.95
CA TYR A 97 8.04 5.94 6.97
C TYR A 97 6.63 6.23 7.50
N TRP A 98 5.70 6.55 6.61
CA TRP A 98 4.28 6.67 6.95
C TRP A 98 3.39 6.33 5.76
N ARG A 99 2.18 5.85 6.03
CA ARG A 99 1.18 5.52 5.01
C ARG A 99 0.52 6.79 4.48
N THR A 100 0.36 6.87 3.16
CA THR A 100 -0.37 7.93 2.46
C THR A 100 -1.86 7.59 2.37
N GLY A 101 -2.75 8.59 2.43
CA GLY A 101 -4.08 8.49 1.79
C GLY A 101 -5.30 8.16 2.65
N SER A 102 -5.26 8.15 3.99
CA SER A 102 -6.50 8.04 4.81
C SER A 102 -7.00 9.37 5.37
N VAL A 103 -6.19 10.43 5.24
CA VAL A 103 -6.58 11.83 5.37
C VAL A 103 -5.78 12.57 4.31
N ALA A 104 -6.38 13.59 3.72
CA ALA A 104 -5.71 14.45 2.75
C ALA A 104 -4.32 14.82 3.30
N ASN A 105 -3.28 14.61 2.51
CA ASN A 105 -1.98 15.19 2.76
C ASN A 105 -2.12 16.72 2.61
N VAL A 106 -2.80 17.37 3.56
CA VAL A 106 -2.71 18.81 3.81
C VAL A 106 -1.61 18.96 4.84
N GLY A 107 -0.36 18.91 4.37
CA GLY A 107 0.78 19.51 5.06
C GLY A 107 1.01 19.15 6.53
N PHE A 108 0.44 18.06 7.05
CA PHE A 108 0.64 17.68 8.44
C PHE A 108 1.89 16.81 8.52
N ASP A 109 3.05 17.47 8.53
CA ASP A 109 4.21 16.95 9.25
C ASP A 109 3.67 16.65 10.67
N PRO A 110 3.54 15.39 11.12
CA PRO A 110 3.06 15.11 12.46
C PRO A 110 3.95 15.84 13.47
N PRO A 111 3.40 16.48 14.53
CA PRO A 111 4.16 17.28 15.49
C PRO A 111 5.22 16.47 16.28
N ALA A 112 5.31 15.17 16.03
CA ALA A 112 6.25 14.22 16.63
C ALA A 112 7.35 13.76 15.65
N TRP A 113 7.77 14.63 14.72
CA TRP A 113 9.13 14.45 14.19
C TRP A 113 10.09 14.48 15.38
N PRO A 114 11.06 13.56 15.46
CA PRO A 114 12.16 13.76 16.40
C PRO A 114 12.84 15.07 15.98
N ASP A 115 12.56 16.14 16.74
CA ASP A 115 13.37 17.34 16.77
C ASP A 115 14.83 16.88 16.92
N GLN A 116 15.68 17.32 16.01
CA GLN A 116 17.11 17.40 16.30
C GLN A 116 17.38 18.73 16.95
#